data_AF-A0A9D1CYG1-F1
#
_entry.id   AF-A0A9D1CYG1-F1
#
_cell.length_a   1.000
_cell.length_b   1.000
_cell.length_c   1.000
_cell.angle_alpha   90.00
_cell.angle_beta   90.00
_cell.angle_gamma   90.00
#
_symmetry.space_group_name_H-M   'P 1'
#
loop_
_entity.id
_entity.type
_entity.pdbx_description
1 polymer ?
#
loop_
_entity_poly.entity_id
_entity_poly.type
_entity_poly.pdbx_seq_one_letter_code
_entity_poly.pdbx_strand_id
1 'polypeptide(L)'
;MKKGFTLIELLAVIVILGVIATIVIPAITDTINNSREDAFEEQKSVVLNAAKRWGTENVRELPLNNGQSIEKSLKCLKEEGYLNSEKEVIDPTTDKEMNGCVKITYDASNNQYKYEYQSTCSKNEVCN
;
A
#
# COMPACT_ATOMS: atom_id res chain seq x y z
N MET A 1 -14.96 31.39 50.87
CA MET A 1 -13.75 30.53 50.95
C MET A 1 -13.75 29.61 49.75
N LYS A 2 -12.73 29.67 48.87
CA LYS A 2 -12.59 28.74 47.74
C LYS A 2 -11.94 27.47 48.27
N LYS A 3 -12.65 26.33 48.25
CA LYS A 3 -12.04 25.03 48.53
C LYS A 3 -11.11 24.70 47.36
N GLY A 4 -9.81 24.69 47.61
CA GLY A 4 -8.81 24.24 46.64
C GLY A 4 -8.78 22.72 46.61
N PHE A 5 -8.51 22.15 45.42
CA PHE A 5 -8.24 20.72 45.27
C PHE A 5 -7.09 20.28 46.18
N THR A 6 -7.21 19.10 46.76
CA THR A 6 -6.15 18.49 47.56
C THR A 6 -5.18 17.72 46.67
N LEU A 7 -3.91 17.62 47.08
CA LEU A 7 -2.89 16.88 46.33
C LEU A 7 -3.24 15.38 46.19
N ILE A 8 -3.93 14.81 47.18
CA ILE A 8 -4.34 13.41 47.18
C ILE A 8 -5.42 13.14 46.11
N GLU A 9 -6.36 14.07 45.91
CA GLU A 9 -7.36 13.96 44.85
C GLU A 9 -6.69 14.03 43.48
N LEU A 10 -5.72 14.92 43.29
CA LEU A 10 -4.98 15.00 42.04
C LEU A 10 -4.21 13.70 41.80
N LEU A 11 -3.50 13.17 42.81
CA LEU A 11 -2.74 11.93 42.74
C LEU A 11 -3.61 10.73 42.31
N ALA A 12 -4.80 10.58 42.92
CA ALA A 12 -5.72 9.50 42.59
C ALA A 12 -6.13 9.53 41.10
N VAL A 13 -6.36 10.73 40.54
CA VAL A 13 -6.72 10.88 39.12
C VAL A 13 -5.58 10.48 38.20
N ILE A 14 -4.34 10.88 38.49
CA ILE A 14 -3.17 10.53 37.65
C ILE A 14 -2.92 9.02 37.66
N VAL A 15 -3.13 8.36 38.81
CA VAL A 15 -3.00 6.90 38.92
C VAL A 15 -4.03 6.20 38.03
N ILE A 16 -5.30 6.62 38.07
CA ILE A 16 -6.36 6.05 37.22
C ILE A 16 -6.05 6.30 35.73
N LEU A 17 -5.66 7.52 35.36
CA LEU A 17 -5.26 7.85 33.98
C LEU A 17 -4.07 7.02 33.51
N GLY A 18 -3.09 6.77 34.39
CA GLY A 18 -1.93 5.93 34.11
C GLY A 18 -2.32 4.48 33.79
N VAL A 19 -3.22 3.88 34.56
CA VAL A 19 -3.70 2.50 34.31
C VAL A 19 -4.51 2.40 33.02
N ILE A 20 -5.32 3.41 32.70
CA ILE A 20 -6.08 3.43 31.44
C ILE A 20 -5.11 3.58 30.25
N ALA A 21 -4.12 4.47 30.36
CA ALA A 21 -3.16 4.73 29.28
C ALA A 21 -2.35 3.48 28.88
N THR A 22 -1.95 2.64 29.84
CA THR A 22 -1.17 1.43 29.53
C THR A 22 -1.93 0.41 28.68
N ILE A 23 -3.26 0.33 28.82
CA ILE A 23 -4.11 -0.57 28.02
C ILE A 23 -4.43 0.05 26.66
N VAL A 24 -4.67 1.36 26.63
CA VAL A 24 -5.13 2.08 25.43
C VAL A 24 -4.03 2.26 24.39
N ILE A 25 -2.78 2.52 24.78
CA ILE A 25 -1.65 2.76 23.86
C ILE A 25 -1.41 1.59 22.87
N PRO A 26 -1.27 0.31 23.30
CA PRO A 26 -1.05 -0.78 22.36
C PRO A 26 -2.25 -0.98 21.42
N ALA A 27 -3.48 -0.93 21.94
CA ALA A 27 -4.69 -1.08 21.13
C ALA A 27 -4.84 -0.01 20.03
N ILE A 28 -4.49 1.24 20.33
CA ILE A 28 -4.46 2.32 19.32
C ILE A 28 -3.34 2.06 18.30
N THR A 29 -2.16 1.64 18.75
CA THR A 29 -1.02 1.36 17.86
C THR A 29 -1.34 0.25 16.87
N ASP A 30 -1.96 -0.84 17.34
CA ASP A 30 -2.38 -1.97 16.50
C ASP A 30 -3.44 -1.51 15.48
N THR A 31 -4.41 -0.70 15.90
CA THR A 31 -5.45 -0.15 15.01
C THR A 31 -4.84 0.75 13.93
N ILE A 32 -3.85 1.57 14.28
CA ILE A 32 -3.15 2.43 13.33
C ILE A 32 -2.34 1.59 12.33
N ASN A 33 -1.64 0.57 12.79
CA ASN A 33 -0.86 -0.32 11.92
C ASN A 33 -1.77 -1.05 10.92
N ASN A 34 -2.89 -1.61 11.39
CA ASN A 34 -3.88 -2.25 10.50
C ASN A 34 -4.42 -1.25 9.47
N SER A 35 -4.73 -0.01 9.90
CA SER A 35 -5.21 1.03 8.98
C SER A 35 -4.17 1.40 7.91
N ARG A 36 -2.87 1.39 8.27
CA ARG A 36 -1.77 1.60 7.32
C ARG A 36 -1.63 0.43 6.36
N GLU A 37 -1.74 -0.81 6.84
CA GLU A 37 -1.70 -2.00 5.98
C GLU A 37 -2.87 -2.02 4.99
N ASP A 38 -4.09 -1.72 5.44
CA ASP A 38 -5.28 -1.63 4.58
C ASP A 38 -5.10 -0.55 3.49
N ALA A 39 -4.61 0.63 3.88
CA ALA A 39 -4.31 1.69 2.93
C ALA A 39 -3.22 1.26 1.93
N PHE A 40 -2.22 0.47 2.34
CA PHE A 40 -1.18 -0.04 1.44
C PHE A 40 -1.75 -1.03 0.42
N GLU A 41 -2.68 -1.90 0.81
CA GLU A 41 -3.39 -2.79 -0.11
C GLU A 41 -4.27 -2.02 -1.10
N GLU A 42 -4.92 -0.93 -0.67
CA GLU A 42 -5.64 -0.03 -1.58
C GLU A 42 -4.70 0.61 -2.61
N GLN A 43 -3.52 1.06 -2.19
CA GLN A 43 -2.51 1.61 -3.10
C GLN A 43 -2.02 0.57 -4.11
N LYS A 44 -1.78 -0.68 -3.68
CA LYS A 44 -1.48 -1.78 -4.62
C LYS A 44 -2.62 -1.99 -5.62
N SER A 45 -3.88 -1.94 -5.17
CA SER A 45 -5.05 -2.04 -6.07
C SER A 45 -5.03 -0.96 -7.15
N VAL A 46 -4.71 0.29 -6.80
CA VAL A 46 -4.57 1.39 -7.79
C VAL A 46 -3.52 1.05 -8.85
N VAL A 47 -2.34 0.62 -8.42
CA VAL A 47 -1.22 0.21 -9.29
C VAL A 47 -1.61 -0.97 -10.17
N LEU A 48 -2.23 -2.01 -9.60
CA LEU A 48 -2.68 -3.19 -10.33
C LEU A 48 -3.74 -2.83 -11.38
N ASN A 49 -4.65 -1.92 -11.05
CA ASN A 49 -5.66 -1.44 -12.00
C ASN A 49 -5.04 -0.63 -13.14
N ALA A 50 -4.00 0.17 -12.88
CA ALA A 50 -3.23 0.84 -13.93
C ALA A 50 -2.55 -0.19 -14.85
N ALA A 51 -1.88 -1.20 -14.30
CA ALA A 51 -1.26 -2.27 -15.08
C ALA A 51 -2.27 -3.10 -15.89
N LYS A 52 -3.48 -3.33 -15.33
CA LYS A 52 -4.57 -3.98 -16.07
C LYS A 52 -4.99 -3.16 -17.28
N ARG A 53 -5.20 -1.85 -17.12
CA ARG A 53 -5.53 -0.94 -18.24
C ARG A 53 -4.43 -0.98 -19.30
N TRP A 54 -3.17 -0.88 -18.88
CA TRP A 54 -2.03 -1.00 -19.77
C TRP A 54 -2.05 -2.32 -20.55
N GLY A 55 -2.30 -3.45 -19.87
CA GLY A 55 -2.37 -4.76 -20.53
C GLY A 55 -3.55 -4.88 -21.51
N THR A 56 -4.70 -4.25 -21.21
CA THR A 56 -5.84 -4.26 -22.13
C THR A 56 -5.61 -3.44 -23.41
N GLU A 57 -4.78 -2.40 -23.33
CA GLU A 57 -4.43 -1.58 -24.50
C GLU A 57 -3.25 -2.18 -25.28
N ASN A 58 -2.33 -2.87 -24.58
CA ASN A 58 -1.10 -3.44 -25.13
C ASN A 58 -1.14 -4.97 -25.17
N VAL A 59 -2.26 -5.55 -25.60
CA VAL A 59 -2.48 -7.01 -25.65
C VAL A 59 -1.41 -7.78 -26.43
N ARG A 60 -0.71 -7.12 -27.37
CA ARG A 60 0.38 -7.72 -28.17
C ARG A 60 1.67 -7.91 -27.39
N GLU A 61 1.86 -7.15 -26.30
CA GLU A 61 3.04 -7.24 -25.44
C GLU A 61 2.84 -8.28 -24.32
N LEU A 62 1.61 -8.74 -24.11
CA LEU A 62 1.29 -9.72 -23.09
C LEU A 62 1.81 -11.12 -23.43
N PRO A 63 2.26 -11.89 -22.42
CA PRO A 63 2.71 -13.26 -22.64
C PRO A 63 1.55 -14.16 -23.08
N LEU A 64 1.78 -14.99 -24.10
CA LEU A 64 0.76 -15.89 -24.64
C LEU A 64 0.90 -17.34 -24.14
N ASN A 65 2.05 -17.69 -23.58
CA ASN A 65 2.33 -19.03 -23.11
C ASN A 65 2.09 -19.14 -21.61
N ASN A 66 1.54 -20.27 -21.18
CA ASN A 66 1.24 -20.53 -19.77
C ASN A 66 2.50 -20.36 -18.90
N GLY A 67 2.37 -19.59 -17.82
CA GLY A 67 3.46 -19.35 -16.87
C GLY A 67 4.53 -18.35 -17.33
N GLN A 68 4.46 -17.83 -18.56
CA GLN A 68 5.31 -16.71 -18.96
C GLN A 68 4.80 -15.41 -18.32
N SER A 69 5.74 -14.55 -17.99
CA SER A 69 5.47 -13.27 -17.34
C SER A 69 6.27 -12.13 -17.91
N ILE A 70 5.66 -10.96 -17.92
CA ILE A 70 6.33 -9.68 -18.13
C ILE A 70 6.21 -8.83 -16.87
N GLU A 71 7.12 -7.89 -16.69
CA GLU A 71 7.06 -6.90 -15.61
C GLU A 71 6.79 -5.53 -16.22
N LYS A 72 5.93 -4.76 -15.55
CA LYS A 72 5.68 -3.36 -15.87
C LYS A 72 5.88 -2.49 -14.62
N SER A 73 6.89 -1.65 -14.64
CA SER A 73 7.30 -0.77 -13.55
C SER A 73 6.30 0.35 -13.33
N LEU A 74 6.19 0.79 -12.08
CA LEU A 74 5.36 1.93 -11.71
C LEU A 74 5.83 3.21 -12.42
N LYS A 75 7.14 3.31 -12.70
CA LYS A 75 7.71 4.41 -13.48
C LYS A 75 7.10 4.44 -14.89
N CYS A 76 7.12 3.33 -15.61
CA CYS A 76 6.56 3.30 -16.97
C CYS A 76 5.04 3.53 -16.96
N LEU A 77 4.31 2.98 -15.98
CA LEU A 77 2.87 3.24 -15.85
C LEU A 77 2.55 4.73 -15.60
N LYS A 78 3.42 5.46 -14.89
CA LYS A 78 3.31 6.92 -14.70
C LYS A 78 3.64 7.67 -16.00
N GLU A 79 4.77 7.34 -16.64
CA GLU A 79 5.24 8.00 -17.87
C GLU A 79 4.26 7.83 -19.03
N GLU A 80 3.65 6.64 -19.16
CA GLU A 80 2.65 6.32 -20.18
C GLU A 80 1.24 6.79 -19.81
N GLY A 81 1.04 7.42 -18.64
CA GLY A 81 -0.21 8.05 -18.24
C GLY A 81 -1.29 7.11 -17.68
N TYR A 82 -0.98 5.83 -17.44
CA TYR A 82 -1.91 4.89 -16.80
C TYR A 82 -2.07 5.13 -15.31
N LEU A 83 -1.06 5.74 -14.70
CA LEU A 83 -1.03 6.10 -13.29
C LEU A 83 -0.85 7.61 -13.19
N ASN A 84 -1.84 8.29 -12.61
CA ASN A 84 -1.83 9.75 -12.53
C ASN A 84 -0.56 10.24 -11.82
N SER A 85 0.30 10.96 -12.56
CA SER A 85 1.55 11.52 -12.06
C SER A 85 1.37 12.53 -10.90
N GLU A 86 0.14 13.01 -10.70
CA GLU A 86 -0.23 13.95 -9.63
C GLU A 86 -0.60 13.25 -8.31
N LYS A 87 -0.79 11.92 -8.32
CA LYS A 87 -1.00 11.13 -7.10
C LYS A 87 0.22 10.25 -6.91
N GLU A 88 1.16 10.77 -6.13
CA GLU A 88 2.22 9.94 -5.56
C GLU A 88 1.54 8.79 -4.81
N VAL A 89 1.80 7.56 -5.26
CA VAL A 89 1.37 6.36 -4.55
C VAL A 89 2.32 6.26 -3.37
N ILE A 90 1.88 6.69 -2.19
CA ILE A 90 2.68 6.68 -0.98
C ILE A 90 2.45 5.35 -0.27
N ASP A 91 3.52 4.74 0.22
CA ASP A 91 3.46 3.64 1.17
C ASP A 91 3.13 4.21 2.56
N PRO A 92 1.91 3.99 3.08
CA PRO A 92 1.47 4.52 4.37
C PRO A 92 2.19 3.89 5.57
N THR A 93 2.96 2.81 5.37
CA THR A 93 3.78 2.19 6.41
C THR A 93 5.14 2.86 6.54
N THR A 94 5.71 3.34 5.42
CA THR A 94 7.05 3.94 5.37
C THR A 94 7.06 5.45 5.08
N ASP A 95 5.91 6.04 4.75
CA ASP A 95 5.73 7.43 4.32
C ASP A 95 6.62 7.81 3.10
N LYS A 96 6.92 6.83 2.23
CA LYS A 96 7.75 7.01 1.02
C LYS A 96 6.96 6.68 -0.23
N GLU A 97 7.41 7.20 -1.38
CA GLU A 97 6.86 6.78 -2.66
C GLU A 97 7.02 5.26 -2.88
N MET A 98 5.93 4.61 -3.30
CA MET A 98 5.93 3.22 -3.72
C MET A 98 6.75 3.08 -5.00
N ASN A 99 7.76 2.22 -4.92
CA ASN A 99 8.58 1.78 -6.03
C ASN A 99 8.36 0.29 -6.26
N GLY A 100 8.43 -0.13 -7.53
CA GLY A 100 8.21 -1.53 -7.89
C GLY A 100 7.66 -1.70 -9.30
N CYS A 101 7.05 -2.85 -9.53
CA CYS A 101 6.43 -3.26 -10.79
C CYS A 101 5.26 -4.17 -10.53
N VAL A 102 4.45 -4.33 -11.57
CA VAL A 102 3.44 -5.36 -11.66
C VAL A 102 3.94 -6.46 -12.58
N LYS A 103 4.00 -7.68 -12.05
CA LYS A 103 4.23 -8.89 -12.83
C LYS A 103 2.91 -9.37 -13.42
N ILE A 104 2.86 -9.49 -14.74
CA ILE A 104 1.69 -9.94 -15.49
C ILE A 104 2.02 -11.33 -16.03
N THR A 105 1.30 -12.35 -15.54
CA THR A 105 1.52 -13.76 -15.90
C THR A 105 0.29 -14.32 -16.57
N TYR A 106 0.46 -15.05 -17.68
CA TYR A 106 -0.65 -15.75 -18.31
C TYR A 106 -0.92 -17.10 -17.62
N ASP A 107 -2.15 -17.29 -17.14
CA ASP A 107 -2.63 -18.54 -16.57
C ASP A 107 -3.61 -19.21 -17.53
N ALA A 108 -3.12 -20.23 -18.23
CA ALA A 108 -3.90 -20.99 -19.18
C ALA A 108 -4.99 -21.85 -18.51
N SER A 109 -4.86 -22.16 -17.22
CA SER A 109 -5.85 -22.96 -16.48
C SER A 109 -7.18 -22.22 -16.36
N ASN A 110 -7.10 -20.90 -16.21
CA ASN A 110 -8.24 -20.00 -16.02
C ASN A 110 -8.49 -19.08 -17.24
N ASN A 111 -7.67 -19.21 -18.30
CA ASN A 111 -7.70 -18.35 -19.48
C ASN A 111 -7.70 -16.85 -19.13
N GLN A 112 -6.85 -16.46 -18.16
CA GLN A 112 -6.81 -15.10 -17.63
C GLN A 112 -5.38 -14.66 -17.29
N TYR A 113 -5.17 -13.35 -17.24
CA TYR A 113 -3.92 -12.76 -16.77
C TYR A 113 -3.97 -12.55 -15.25
N LYS A 114 -2.91 -12.99 -14.57
CA LYS A 114 -2.67 -12.73 -13.15
C LYS A 114 -1.74 -11.52 -13.04
N TYR A 115 -2.11 -10.56 -12.19
CA TYR A 115 -1.36 -9.33 -11.92
C TYR A 115 -0.90 -9.34 -10.47
N GLU A 116 0.40 -9.24 -10.23
CA GLU A 116 0.99 -9.27 -8.89
C GLU A 116 1.97 -8.12 -8.71
N TYR A 117 1.81 -7.33 -7.65
CA TYR A 117 2.74 -6.26 -7.31
C TYR A 117 4.02 -6.82 -6.70
N GLN A 118 5.16 -6.28 -7.11
CA GLN A 118 6.48 -6.58 -6.59
C GLN A 118 7.19 -5.28 -6.23
N SER A 119 7.81 -5.22 -5.05
CA SER A 119 8.54 -4.04 -4.58
C SER A 119 9.86 -3.78 -5.31
N THR A 120 10.33 -4.76 -6.09
CA THR A 120 11.55 -4.67 -6.90
C THR A 120 11.29 -5.17 -8.30
N CYS A 121 12.00 -4.59 -9.27
CA CYS A 121 11.90 -4.95 -10.68
C CYS A 121 13.18 -5.54 -11.23
N SER A 122 13.02 -6.40 -12.23
CA SER A 122 14.11 -6.86 -13.06
C SER A 122 14.73 -5.66 -13.79
N LYS A 123 16.06 -5.50 -13.66
CA LYS A 123 16.81 -4.25 -13.92
C LYS A 123 16.80 -3.68 -15.36
N ASN A 124 15.98 -4.18 -16.27
CA ASN A 124 16.09 -3.86 -17.71
C ASN A 124 14.78 -3.37 -18.35
N GLU A 125 13.84 -2.83 -17.58
CA GLU A 125 12.62 -2.29 -18.18
C GLU A 125 12.86 -0.90 -18.79
N VAL A 126 12.66 -0.79 -20.10
CA VAL A 126 12.66 0.49 -20.82
C VAL A 126 11.20 0.87 -21.04
N CYS A 127 10.82 2.06 -20.57
CA CYS A 127 9.50 2.64 -20.86
C CYS A 127 9.50 3.11 -22.32
N ASN A 128 8.52 2.66 -23.10
CA ASN A 128 8.41 2.96 -24.54
C ASN A 128 7.50 4.16 -24.78
#